data_AF-A0A091SBC2-F1
#
_entry.id   AF-A0A091SBC2-F1
#
_cell.length_a   1.000
_cell.length_b   1.000
_cell.length_c   1.000
_cell.angle_alpha   90.00
_cell.angle_beta   90.00
_cell.angle_gamma   90.00
#
_symmetry.space_group_name_H-M   'P 1'
#
loop_
_entity.id
_entity.type
_entity.pdbx_description
1 polymer ?
#
loop_
_entity_poly.entity_id
_entity_poly.type
_entity_poly.pdbx_seq_one_letter_code
_entity_poly.pdbx_strand_id
1 'polypeptide(L)'
;GFKDDRHGDVVVVRPMREYMAKEIAFYNHFFNVPTVIAPPLPTKRRDKSSIHHVVERFLLGLQEDFPSTISTIYRTGEKLSSDRAKATCESQRCLLCLCALDLDGGGDAGLAPGPLAGFFFHGSEPKSAYIPLLCYSCRLTFKELGPVTMLPPYVRAEAQCR
;
A
#
# COMPACT_ATOMS: atom_id res chain seq x y z
N GLY A 1 -15.57 -0.89 7.68
CA GLY A 1 -14.63 0.10 8.25
C GLY A 1 -13.19 -0.37 8.14
N PHE A 2 -12.24 0.49 7.74
CA PHE A 2 -10.83 0.08 7.57
C PHE A 2 -10.16 -0.22 8.91
N LYS A 3 -9.60 -1.42 9.04
CA LYS A 3 -8.76 -1.88 10.15
C LYS A 3 -7.51 -2.56 9.57
N ASP A 4 -6.34 -2.21 10.10
CA ASP A 4 -5.06 -2.79 9.71
C ASP A 4 -4.26 -3.14 10.97
N ASP A 5 -4.09 -4.44 11.21
CA ASP A 5 -3.46 -5.03 12.40
C ASP A 5 -2.12 -5.72 12.08
N ARG A 6 -1.51 -5.40 10.93
CA ARG A 6 -0.25 -6.03 10.48
C ARG A 6 0.93 -5.84 11.44
N HIS A 7 0.90 -4.81 12.29
CA HIS A 7 1.99 -4.46 13.19
C HIS A 7 1.93 -5.19 14.54
N GLY A 8 0.84 -5.92 14.83
CA GLY A 8 0.70 -6.73 16.05
C GLY A 8 0.39 -5.91 17.31
N ASP A 9 1.25 -4.96 17.66
CA ASP A 9 1.11 -4.09 18.83
C ASP A 9 0.23 -2.85 18.56
N VAL A 10 0.12 -2.43 17.30
CA VAL A 10 -0.65 -1.27 16.86
C VAL A 10 -1.70 -1.65 15.82
N VAL A 11 -2.91 -1.14 16.01
CA VAL A 11 -4.01 -1.25 15.03
C VAL A 11 -4.27 0.12 14.41
N VAL A 12 -4.16 0.20 13.08
CA VAL A 12 -4.46 1.42 12.33
C VAL A 12 -5.91 1.39 11.89
N VAL A 13 -6.68 2.38 12.33
CA VAL A 13 -8.07 2.60 11.93
C VAL A 13 -8.22 3.89 11.15
N ARG A 14 -9.25 3.98 10.30
CA ARG A 14 -9.59 5.23 9.59
C ARG A 14 -11.06 5.60 9.83
N PRO A 15 -11.38 6.22 10.98
CA PRO A 15 -12.76 6.58 11.34
C PRO A 15 -13.39 7.55 10.33
N MET A 16 -12.59 8.47 9.80
CA MET A 16 -13.06 9.50 8.85
C MET A 16 -13.17 9.00 7.40
N ARG A 17 -12.93 7.72 7.12
CA ARG A 17 -12.84 7.18 5.75
C ARG A 17 -14.12 7.37 4.93
N GLU A 18 -15.28 7.34 5.59
CA GLU A 18 -16.59 7.37 4.92
C GLU A 18 -17.13 8.79 4.71
N TYR A 19 -16.46 9.80 5.27
CA TYR A 19 -16.88 11.20 5.16
C TYR A 19 -16.07 11.91 4.08
N MET A 20 -16.76 12.70 3.26
CA MET A 20 -16.11 13.58 2.28
C MET A 20 -15.48 14.79 2.96
N ALA A 21 -14.41 15.32 2.37
CA ALA A 21 -13.72 16.51 2.88
C ALA A 21 -14.67 17.70 3.12
N LYS A 22 -15.70 17.86 2.28
CA LYS A 22 -16.72 18.92 2.44
C LYS A 22 -17.57 18.74 3.71
N GLU A 23 -17.92 17.50 4.05
CA GLU A 23 -18.74 17.19 5.24
C GLU A 23 -17.94 17.44 6.51
N ILE A 24 -16.65 17.06 6.50
CA ILE A 24 -15.71 17.33 7.59
C ILE A 24 -15.51 18.84 7.76
N ALA A 25 -15.39 19.58 6.66
CA ALA A 25 -15.26 21.04 6.70
C ALA A 25 -16.50 21.72 7.31
N PHE A 26 -17.71 21.29 6.92
CA PHE A 26 -18.94 21.80 7.52
C PHE A 26 -19.05 21.45 8.99
N TYR A 27 -18.70 20.22 9.38
CA TYR A 27 -18.67 19.82 10.79
C TYR A 27 -17.72 20.72 11.59
N ASN A 28 -16.49 20.90 11.13
CA ASN A 28 -15.52 21.76 11.81
C ASN A 28 -16.01 23.20 11.93
N HIS A 29 -16.68 23.73 10.90
CA HIS A 29 -17.24 25.07 10.92
C HIS A 29 -18.40 25.20 11.92
N PHE A 30 -19.40 24.31 11.86
CA PHE A 30 -20.58 24.39 12.73
C PHE A 30 -20.26 24.16 14.21
N PHE A 31 -19.26 23.33 14.50
CA PHE A 31 -18.84 23.03 15.87
C PHE A 31 -17.60 23.82 16.33
N ASN A 32 -17.17 24.82 15.56
CA ASN A 32 -16.01 25.67 15.86
C ASN A 32 -14.74 24.87 16.23
N VAL A 33 -14.50 23.76 15.53
CA VAL A 33 -13.31 22.93 15.74
C VAL A 33 -12.10 23.64 15.15
N PRO A 34 -11.02 23.87 15.92
CA PRO A 34 -9.79 24.45 15.38
C PRO A 34 -9.23 23.59 14.26
N THR A 35 -9.01 24.18 13.08
CA THR A 35 -8.47 23.47 11.90
C THR A 35 -7.13 24.06 11.49
N VAL A 36 -6.17 23.19 11.20
CA VAL A 36 -4.88 23.55 10.62
C VAL A 36 -4.80 22.97 9.23
N ILE A 37 -4.63 23.83 8.22
CA ILE A 37 -4.42 23.39 6.84
C ILE A 37 -2.91 23.25 6.64
N ALA A 38 -2.43 22.01 6.58
CA ALA A 38 -1.05 21.72 6.24
C ALA A 38 -0.97 21.44 4.72
N PRO A 39 -0.39 22.36 3.91
CA PRO A 39 -0.19 22.06 2.50
C PRO A 39 0.74 20.85 2.33
N PRO A 40 0.50 19.98 1.34
CA PRO A 40 1.38 18.85 1.07
C PRO A 40 2.81 19.34 0.81
N LEU A 41 3.81 18.67 1.38
CA LEU A 41 5.20 18.94 1.03
C LEU A 41 5.41 18.57 -0.45
N PRO A 42 5.66 19.53 -1.35
CA PRO A 42 5.78 19.22 -2.76
C PRO A 42 7.04 18.38 -2.98
N THR A 43 6.90 17.26 -3.67
CA THR A 43 8.07 16.60 -4.24
C THR A 43 8.67 17.58 -5.26
N LYS A 44 9.98 17.83 -5.22
CA LYS A 44 10.71 18.76 -6.12
C LYS A 44 10.73 18.31 -7.61
N ARG A 45 9.70 17.60 -8.07
CA ARG A 45 9.51 17.12 -9.43
C ARG A 45 8.60 18.08 -10.20
N ARG A 46 8.84 18.20 -11.51
CA ARG A 46 8.01 19.02 -12.40
C ARG A 46 6.55 18.58 -12.36
N ASP A 47 5.68 19.56 -12.53
CA ASP A 47 4.22 19.54 -12.42
C ASP A 47 3.56 18.52 -13.36
N LYS A 48 3.62 17.25 -12.98
CA LYS A 48 2.74 16.20 -13.50
C LYS A 48 1.70 15.96 -12.42
N SER A 49 0.42 16.00 -12.80
CA SER A 49 -0.66 15.65 -11.88
C SER A 49 -0.38 14.28 -11.26
N SER A 50 -0.39 14.20 -9.93
CA SER A 50 -0.23 12.93 -9.24
C SER A 50 -1.40 12.02 -9.61
N ILE A 51 -1.21 10.70 -9.53
CA ILE A 51 -2.32 9.74 -9.69
C ILE A 51 -3.47 10.07 -8.73
N HIS A 52 -3.15 10.55 -7.52
CA HIS A 52 -4.12 11.00 -6.55
C HIS A 52 -4.97 12.17 -7.08
N HIS A 53 -4.34 13.18 -7.69
CA HIS A 53 -5.05 14.33 -8.23
C HIS A 53 -5.92 13.97 -9.44
N VAL A 54 -5.42 13.09 -10.33
CA VAL A 54 -6.20 12.61 -11.49
C VAL A 54 -7.44 11.82 -11.03
N VAL A 55 -7.26 10.90 -10.08
CA VAL A 55 -8.35 10.11 -9.51
C VAL A 55 -9.35 10.99 -8.77
N GLU A 56 -8.88 11.94 -7.96
CA GLU A 56 -9.74 12.90 -7.26
C GLU A 56 -10.62 13.68 -8.23
N ARG A 57 -10.02 14.29 -9.26
CA ARG A 57 -10.77 15.06 -10.26
C ARG A 57 -11.80 14.20 -10.99
N PHE A 58 -11.44 12.97 -11.35
CA PHE A 58 -12.36 12.02 -11.98
C PHE A 58 -13.55 11.69 -11.07
N LEU A 59 -13.30 11.35 -9.81
CA LEU A 59 -14.33 10.98 -8.84
C LEU A 59 -15.25 12.16 -8.50
N LEU A 60 -14.69 13.37 -8.35
CA LEU A 60 -15.46 14.58 -8.11
C LEU A 60 -16.33 14.93 -9.32
N GLY A 61 -15.80 14.78 -10.54
CA GLY A 61 -16.59 15.00 -11.77
C GLY A 61 -17.75 14.02 -11.90
N LEU A 62 -17.55 12.73 -11.62
CA LEU A 62 -18.65 11.76 -11.64
C LEU A 62 -19.72 12.06 -10.57
N GLN A 63 -19.30 12.50 -9.39
CA GLN A 63 -20.20 12.79 -8.27
C GLN A 63 -21.13 13.98 -8.56
N GLU A 64 -20.74 14.90 -9.46
CA GLU A 64 -21.54 16.06 -9.85
C GLU A 64 -22.82 15.65 -10.57
N ASP A 65 -22.71 14.76 -11.56
CA ASP A 65 -23.86 14.25 -12.33
C ASP A 65 -24.55 13.06 -11.64
N PHE A 66 -23.80 12.28 -10.86
CA PHE A 66 -24.28 11.07 -10.20
C PHE A 66 -24.00 11.13 -8.69
N PRO A 67 -24.91 11.72 -7.90
CA PRO A 67 -24.77 11.79 -6.44
C PRO A 67 -24.58 10.39 -5.83
N SER A 68 -23.77 10.32 -4.78
CA SER A 68 -23.42 9.07 -4.07
C SER A 68 -22.50 8.11 -4.83
N THR A 69 -21.91 8.52 -5.95
CA THR A 69 -20.88 7.75 -6.67
C THR A 69 -19.69 7.40 -5.78
N ILE A 70 -19.09 8.38 -5.11
CA ILE A 70 -17.92 8.16 -4.24
C ILE A 70 -18.23 7.14 -3.15
N SER A 71 -19.34 7.31 -2.43
CA SER A 71 -19.76 6.36 -1.38
C SER A 71 -20.07 4.96 -1.94
N THR A 72 -20.65 4.88 -3.14
CA THR A 72 -20.97 3.59 -3.80
C THR A 72 -19.71 2.86 -4.21
N ILE A 73 -18.72 3.57 -4.76
CA ILE A 73 -17.40 3.01 -5.09
C ILE A 73 -16.71 2.48 -3.84
N TYR A 74 -16.70 3.25 -2.74
CA TYR A 74 -16.10 2.80 -1.48
C TYR A 74 -16.78 1.55 -0.92
N ARG A 75 -18.12 1.52 -0.84
CA ARG A 75 -18.90 0.37 -0.33
C ARG A 75 -18.76 -0.87 -1.21
N THR A 76 -18.74 -0.68 -2.53
CA THR A 76 -18.54 -1.79 -3.47
C THR A 76 -17.10 -2.30 -3.40
N GLY A 77 -16.11 -1.41 -3.32
CA GLY A 77 -14.71 -1.77 -3.14
C GLY A 77 -14.45 -2.58 -1.87
N GLU A 78 -15.18 -2.30 -0.78
CA GLU A 78 -15.12 -3.09 0.46
C GLU A 78 -15.74 -4.49 0.30
N LYS A 79 -16.78 -4.65 -0.53
CA LYS A 79 -17.33 -5.99 -0.84
C LYS A 79 -16.37 -6.82 -1.70
N LEU A 80 -15.58 -6.16 -2.54
CA LEU A 80 -14.61 -6.80 -3.42
C LEU A 80 -13.29 -7.12 -2.70
N SER A 81 -13.00 -6.51 -1.55
CA SER A 81 -11.81 -6.87 -0.80
C SER A 81 -11.97 -8.28 -0.27
N SER A 82 -11.29 -9.24 -0.91
CA SER A 82 -11.14 -10.59 -0.42
C SER A 82 -10.58 -10.57 1.00
N ASP A 83 -10.96 -11.56 1.81
CA ASP A 83 -10.40 -11.71 3.15
C ASP A 83 -8.89 -11.81 2.99
N ARG A 84 -8.16 -10.83 3.55
CA ARG A 84 -6.71 -10.74 3.34
C ARG A 84 -6.10 -12.03 3.84
N ALA A 85 -5.21 -12.64 3.05
CA ALA A 85 -4.44 -13.78 3.52
C ALA A 85 -3.85 -13.43 4.90
N LYS A 86 -4.23 -14.20 5.92
CA LYS A 86 -3.75 -13.99 7.28
C LYS A 86 -2.46 -14.76 7.43
N ALA A 87 -1.36 -14.05 7.63
CA ALA A 87 -0.10 -14.67 7.99
C ALA A 87 -0.23 -15.25 9.40
N THR A 88 -0.07 -16.57 9.50
CA THR A 88 -0.12 -17.32 10.75
C THR A 88 1.21 -17.27 11.51
N CYS A 89 2.32 -17.00 10.80
CA CYS A 89 3.64 -16.81 11.37
C CYS A 89 4.35 -15.57 10.80
N GLU A 90 5.43 -15.13 11.48
CA GLU A 90 6.23 -13.98 11.03
C GLU A 90 6.96 -14.25 9.70
N SER A 91 7.37 -15.49 9.45
CA SER A 91 7.99 -15.92 8.19
C SER A 91 7.04 -15.83 6.98
N GLN A 92 5.73 -15.77 7.21
CA GLN A 92 4.72 -15.55 6.18
C GLN A 92 4.40 -14.07 5.95
N ARG A 93 5.11 -13.14 6.59
CA ARG A 93 4.93 -11.69 6.41
C ARG A 93 6.08 -11.09 5.62
N CYS A 94 5.74 -10.14 4.76
CA CYS A 94 6.68 -9.34 4.02
C CYS A 94 7.58 -8.54 4.98
N LEU A 95 8.89 -8.64 4.79
CA LEU A 95 9.90 -7.95 5.60
C LEU A 95 9.68 -6.42 5.66
N LEU A 96 9.20 -5.80 4.58
CA LEU A 96 9.10 -4.34 4.49
C LEU A 96 7.73 -3.78 4.88
N CYS A 97 6.65 -4.47 4.53
CA CYS A 97 5.28 -3.94 4.71
C CYS A 97 4.39 -4.81 5.58
N LEU A 98 4.91 -5.94 6.08
CA LEU A 98 4.22 -6.91 6.94
C LEU A 98 2.94 -7.51 6.35
N CYS A 99 2.62 -7.24 5.08
CA CYS A 99 1.57 -7.96 4.37
C CYS A 99 1.88 -9.44 4.35
N ALA A 100 0.85 -10.28 4.39
CA ALA A 100 1.05 -11.70 4.11
C ALA A 100 1.73 -11.87 2.75
N LEU A 101 2.70 -12.78 2.72
CA LEU A 101 3.34 -13.23 1.51
C LEU A 101 2.38 -14.21 0.82
N ASP A 102 2.25 -14.07 -0.49
CA ASP A 102 1.65 -15.09 -1.34
C ASP A 102 2.67 -16.24 -1.47
N LEU A 103 2.91 -16.97 -0.38
CA LEU A 103 3.67 -18.22 -0.42
C LEU A 103 2.67 -19.29 -0.82
N ASP A 104 2.70 -19.70 -2.09
CA ASP A 104 1.93 -20.83 -2.60
C ASP A 104 2.25 -22.10 -1.80
N GLY A 105 1.49 -22.32 -0.73
CA GLY A 105 1.41 -23.59 -0.05
C GLY A 105 0.41 -24.49 -0.78
N GLY A 106 0.87 -25.19 -1.81
CA GLY A 106 0.11 -26.23 -2.52
C GLY A 106 -0.45 -25.73 -3.85
N GLY A 107 -0.10 -26.45 -4.91
CA GLY A 107 -0.29 -26.00 -6.28
C GLY A 107 -1.75 -25.78 -6.67
N ASP A 108 -1.99 -24.62 -7.26
CA ASP A 108 -2.85 -24.57 -8.44
C ASP A 108 -2.23 -23.61 -9.46
N ALA A 109 -2.15 -24.10 -10.69
CA ALA A 109 -1.52 -23.44 -11.81
C ALA A 109 -2.44 -22.30 -12.28
N GLY A 110 -2.00 -21.05 -12.08
CA GLY A 110 -2.83 -19.92 -12.45
C GLY A 110 -2.16 -18.60 -12.75
N LEU A 111 -0.82 -18.50 -12.73
CA LEU A 111 -0.13 -17.39 -13.38
C LEU A 111 1.34 -17.76 -13.60
N ALA A 112 1.61 -18.38 -14.76
CA ALA A 112 2.98 -18.51 -15.23
C ALA A 112 3.64 -17.12 -15.23
N PRO A 113 4.86 -16.97 -14.69
CA PRO A 113 5.66 -15.80 -15.01
C PRO A 113 5.87 -15.84 -16.53
N GLY A 114 5.39 -14.81 -17.22
CA GLY A 114 5.71 -14.63 -18.63
C GLY A 114 7.23 -14.74 -18.87
N PRO A 115 7.66 -15.12 -20.08
CA PRO A 115 9.05 -15.48 -20.36
C PRO A 115 9.94 -14.23 -20.34
N LEU A 116 10.33 -13.82 -19.14
CA LEU A 116 11.52 -13.02 -18.86
C LEU A 116 12.46 -13.81 -17.93
N ALA A 117 12.36 -15.14 -17.95
CA ALA A 117 13.43 -16.05 -17.55
C ALA A 117 14.53 -16.00 -18.62
N GLY A 118 15.24 -14.87 -18.66
CA GLY A 118 16.18 -14.55 -19.73
C GLY A 118 17.12 -13.41 -19.37
N PHE A 119 17.48 -13.25 -18.10
CA PHE A 119 18.70 -12.54 -17.72
C PHE A 119 19.40 -13.31 -16.62
N PHE A 120 20.39 -14.10 -17.02
CA PHE A 120 21.47 -14.51 -16.13
C PHE A 120 22.07 -13.25 -15.50
N PHE A 121 21.88 -13.05 -14.19
CA PHE A 121 22.60 -12.02 -13.46
C PHE A 121 24.00 -12.54 -13.13
N HIS A 122 24.98 -12.05 -13.87
CA HIS A 122 26.35 -11.96 -13.39
C HIS A 122 26.40 -11.04 -12.16
N GLY A 123 26.86 -11.59 -11.03
CA GLY A 123 27.55 -10.88 -9.95
C GLY A 123 26.83 -9.71 -9.27
N SER A 124 26.00 -10.00 -8.25
CA SER A 124 25.90 -9.22 -7.01
C SER A 124 24.98 -9.96 -6.03
N GLU A 125 25.57 -10.67 -5.07
CA GLU A 125 24.90 -11.54 -4.09
C GLU A 125 24.01 -10.89 -2.99
N PRO A 126 23.87 -9.56 -2.76
CA PRO A 126 23.14 -9.07 -1.59
C PRO A 126 21.63 -8.87 -1.79
N LYS A 127 21.10 -8.70 -3.01
CA LYS A 127 19.67 -8.39 -3.23
C LYS A 127 18.78 -9.62 -3.45
N SER A 128 19.32 -10.69 -4.03
CA SER A 128 18.57 -11.92 -4.33
C SER A 128 18.05 -12.61 -3.07
N ALA A 129 18.83 -12.59 -1.97
CA ALA A 129 18.46 -13.15 -0.68
C ALA A 129 17.18 -12.55 -0.07
N TYR A 130 16.86 -11.29 -0.39
CA TYR A 130 15.67 -10.60 0.12
C TYR A 130 14.41 -10.94 -0.67
N ILE A 131 14.54 -11.39 -1.93
CA ILE A 131 13.41 -11.68 -2.80
C ILE A 131 12.37 -12.58 -2.13
N PRO A 132 12.69 -13.76 -1.54
CA PRO A 132 11.69 -14.62 -0.90
C PRO A 132 10.97 -13.97 0.29
N LEU A 133 11.58 -12.99 0.95
CA LEU A 133 11.05 -12.32 2.15
C LEU A 133 10.09 -11.16 1.82
N LEU A 134 9.85 -10.85 0.54
CA LEU A 134 9.10 -9.67 0.10
C LEU A 134 7.81 -10.06 -0.62
N CYS A 135 6.74 -9.29 -0.43
CA CYS A 135 5.53 -9.40 -1.26
C CYS A 135 5.79 -8.83 -2.67
N TYR A 136 4.94 -9.15 -3.64
CA TYR A 136 5.09 -8.70 -5.02
C TYR A 136 5.35 -7.20 -5.16
N SER A 137 4.54 -6.35 -4.52
CA SER A 137 4.69 -4.90 -4.59
C SER A 137 6.02 -4.43 -3.99
N CYS A 138 6.41 -4.95 -2.81
CA CYS A 138 7.67 -4.60 -2.19
C CYS A 138 8.87 -5.06 -3.01
N ARG A 139 8.79 -6.19 -3.73
CA ARG A 139 9.85 -6.62 -4.66
C ARG A 139 10.05 -5.61 -5.79
N LEU A 140 8.98 -5.08 -6.37
CA LEU A 140 9.07 -4.05 -7.42
C LEU A 140 9.74 -2.80 -6.89
N THR A 141 9.31 -2.29 -5.73
CA THR A 141 9.95 -1.12 -5.11
C THR A 141 11.39 -1.39 -4.73
N PHE A 142 11.71 -2.59 -4.24
CA PHE A 142 13.05 -2.96 -3.79
C PHE A 142 14.07 -3.04 -4.93
N LYS A 143 13.63 -3.40 -6.14
CA LYS A 143 14.46 -3.34 -7.35
C LYS A 143 14.93 -1.92 -7.63
N GLU A 144 14.05 -0.94 -7.44
CA GLU A 144 14.30 0.50 -7.65
C GLU A 144 15.10 1.15 -6.51
N LEU A 145 15.18 0.50 -5.33
CA LEU A 145 15.97 1.02 -4.21
C LEU A 145 17.48 0.96 -4.51
N GLY A 146 18.24 1.82 -3.84
CA GLY A 146 19.70 1.81 -3.88
C GLY A 146 20.33 0.52 -3.34
N PRO A 147 21.64 0.53 -3.06
CA PRO A 147 22.33 -0.62 -2.48
C PRO A 147 21.70 -1.07 -1.15
N VAL A 148 21.73 -2.38 -0.86
CA VAL A 148 21.19 -2.97 0.38
C VAL A 148 21.82 -2.35 1.64
N THR A 149 23.04 -1.85 1.53
CA THR A 149 23.75 -1.15 2.62
C THR A 149 23.05 0.14 3.07
N MET A 150 22.22 0.75 2.22
CA MET A 150 21.42 1.93 2.56
C MET A 150 20.15 1.60 3.35
N LEU A 151 19.80 0.31 3.48
CA LEU A 151 18.65 -0.08 4.29
C LEU A 151 18.95 0.13 5.77
N PRO A 152 17.93 0.53 6.56
CA PRO A 152 18.06 0.62 8.01
C PRO A 152 18.63 -0.68 8.61
N PRO A 153 19.53 -0.60 9.60
CA PRO A 153 20.19 -1.78 10.18
C PRO A 153 19.21 -2.85 10.68
N TYR A 154 18.07 -2.44 11.24
CA TYR A 154 17.05 -3.36 11.74
C TYR A 154 16.45 -4.23 10.63
N VAL A 155 16.25 -3.69 9.41
CA VAL A 155 15.71 -4.45 8.28
C VAL A 155 16.69 -5.53 7.83
N ARG A 156 17.99 -5.23 7.87
CA ARG A 156 19.05 -6.18 7.51
C ARG A 156 19.21 -7.28 8.56
N ALA A 157 19.13 -6.94 9.84
CA ALA A 157 19.16 -7.91 10.93
C ALA A 157 17.95 -8.86 10.87
N GLU A 158 16.76 -8.29 10.68
CA GLU A 158 15.52 -9.07 10.56
C GLU A 158 15.54 -10.01 9.35
N ALA A 159 16.16 -9.60 8.23
CA ALA A 159 16.33 -10.45 7.06
C ALA A 159 17.29 -11.64 7.27
N GLN A 160 18.18 -11.56 8.26
CA GLN A 160 19.10 -12.65 8.61
C GLN A 160 18.47 -13.63 9.63
N CYS A 161 17.51 -13.15 10.42
CA CYS A 161 16.80 -13.97 11.41
C CYS A 161 15.65 -14.80 10.82
N ARG A 162 15.16 -14.44 9.62
CA ARG A 162 14.07 -15.12 8.90
C ARG A 162 14.59 -16.09 7.85
#